data_AF-A0A529Q586-F1
#
_entry.id   AF-A0A529Q586-F1
#
_cell.length_a   1.000
_cell.length_b   1.000
_cell.length_c   1.000
_cell.angle_alpha   90.00
_cell.angle_beta   90.00
_cell.angle_gamma   90.00
#
_symmetry.space_group_name_H-M   'P 1'
#
loop_
_entity.id
_entity.type
_entity.pdbx_description
1 polymer ?
#
loop_
_entity_poly.entity_id
_entity_poly.type
_entity_poly.pdbx_seq_one_letter_code
_entity_poly.pdbx_strand_id
1 'polypeptide(L)'
;RSSLAMSFGLMLGDLTYLTAVVLGLAFVAQTFGMVFLAIKWAGVAYLAFLAWRFWTSGITPETVEARKARGGLLSSFIAGLTVTLGNPKTMIFYLAITPTIVDLKTITLADYAILAMLTVVVLFVVLVPYLALAA
;
A
#
# COMPACT_ATOMS: atom_id res chain seq x y z
N ARG A 1 -9.10 11.57 17.33
CA ARG A 1 -9.51 12.46 16.20
C ARG A 1 -8.39 12.62 15.17
N SER A 2 -7.15 12.97 15.55
CA SER A 2 -6.01 12.97 14.62
C SER A 2 -5.73 11.60 14.00
N SER A 3 -5.93 10.52 14.77
CA SER A 3 -5.74 9.13 14.32
C SER A 3 -6.64 8.76 13.14
N LEU A 4 -7.91 9.18 13.15
CA LEU A 4 -8.84 8.97 12.03
C LEU A 4 -8.40 9.75 10.77
N ALA A 5 -7.92 10.98 10.93
CA ALA A 5 -7.42 11.75 9.79
C ALA A 5 -6.18 11.08 9.17
N MET A 6 -5.30 10.51 9.99
CA MET A 6 -4.15 9.72 9.53
C MET A 6 -4.60 8.45 8.79
N SER A 7 -5.64 7.76 9.26
CA SER A 7 -6.27 6.62 8.58
C SER A 7 -6.69 6.93 7.16
N PHE A 8 -7.38 8.06 6.96
CA PHE A 8 -7.80 8.48 5.64
C PHE A 8 -6.61 8.79 4.73
N GLY A 9 -5.53 9.34 5.29
CA GLY A 9 -4.28 9.54 4.57
C GLY A 9 -3.65 8.23 4.10
N LEU A 10 -3.64 7.22 4.99
CA LEU A 10 -3.16 5.87 4.66
C LEU A 10 -4.00 5.24 3.54
N MET A 11 -5.34 5.27 3.68
CA MET A 11 -6.28 4.73 2.69
C MET A 11 -6.13 5.38 1.32
N LEU A 12 -5.96 6.71 1.27
CA LEU A 12 -5.75 7.41 0.00
C LEU A 12 -4.41 7.05 -0.64
N GLY A 13 -3.36 6.84 0.16
CA GLY A 13 -2.07 6.37 -0.33
C GLY A 13 -2.16 5.00 -1.00
N ASP A 14 -2.85 4.06 -0.35
CA ASP A 14 -3.09 2.71 -0.89
C ASP A 14 -3.93 2.74 -2.17
N LEU A 15 -4.99 3.56 -2.21
CA LEU A 15 -5.77 3.77 -3.44
C LEU A 15 -4.95 4.37 -4.56
N THR A 16 -4.03 5.30 -4.25
CA THR A 16 -3.13 5.90 -5.23
C THR A 16 -2.22 4.83 -5.83
N TYR A 17 -1.65 3.94 -5.01
CA TYR A 17 -0.86 2.82 -5.51
C TYR A 17 -1.67 1.84 -6.33
N LEU A 18 -2.85 1.43 -5.86
CA LEU A 18 -3.73 0.54 -6.60
C LEU A 18 -4.07 1.14 -7.98
N THR A 19 -4.41 2.43 -8.02
CA THR A 19 -4.70 3.16 -9.27
C THR A 19 -3.47 3.17 -10.19
N ALA A 20 -2.31 3.54 -9.67
CA ALA A 20 -1.07 3.62 -10.43
C ALA A 20 -0.64 2.26 -11.00
N VAL A 21 -0.81 1.20 -10.21
CA VAL A 21 -0.51 -0.18 -10.60
C VAL A 21 -1.50 -0.64 -11.67
N VAL A 22 -2.80 -0.51 -11.44
CA VAL A 22 -3.82 -0.96 -12.40
C VAL A 22 -3.68 -0.22 -13.73
N LEU A 23 -3.61 1.12 -13.71
CA LEU A 23 -3.51 1.90 -14.95
C LEU A 23 -2.13 1.79 -15.61
N GLY A 24 -1.06 1.90 -14.81
CA GLY A 24 0.31 1.91 -15.32
C GLY A 24 0.77 0.54 -15.82
N LEU A 25 0.49 -0.54 -15.08
CA LEU A 25 0.84 -1.87 -15.53
C LEU A 25 -0.12 -2.41 -16.60
N ALA A 26 -1.39 -2.00 -16.66
CA ALA A 26 -2.25 -2.36 -17.80
C ALA A 26 -1.66 -1.86 -19.12
N PHE A 27 -1.18 -0.61 -19.15
CA PHE A 27 -0.49 -0.05 -20.32
C PHE A 27 0.79 -0.83 -20.68
N VAL A 28 1.62 -1.14 -19.68
CA VAL A 28 2.85 -1.94 -19.88
C VAL A 28 2.53 -3.38 -20.30
N ALA A 29 1.48 -4.00 -19.76
CA ALA A 29 1.10 -5.38 -20.07
C ALA A 29 0.55 -5.54 -21.49
N GLN A 30 -0.11 -4.52 -22.04
CA GLN A 30 -0.57 -4.50 -23.43
C GLN A 30 0.58 -4.30 -24.42
N THR A 31 1.59 -3.49 -24.05
CA THR A 31 2.67 -3.10 -24.96
C THR A 31 3.92 -3.98 -24.85
N PHE A 32 4.27 -4.46 -23.63
CA PHE A 32 5.54 -5.12 -23.32
C PHE A 32 5.39 -6.29 -22.33
N GLY A 33 4.97 -7.46 -22.82
CA GLY A 33 4.79 -8.66 -22.00
C GLY A 33 6.06 -9.12 -21.23
N MET A 34 7.25 -8.96 -21.82
CA MET A 34 8.51 -9.33 -21.15
C MET A 34 8.88 -8.39 -19.99
N VAL A 35 8.60 -7.09 -20.12
CA VAL A 35 8.84 -6.09 -19.06
C VAL A 35 7.93 -6.38 -17.86
N PHE A 36 6.67 -6.70 -18.13
CA PHE A 36 5.72 -7.11 -17.10
C PHE A 36 6.21 -8.33 -16.31
N LEU A 37 6.71 -9.36 -17.01
CA LEU A 37 7.27 -10.55 -16.37
C LEU A 37 8.50 -10.21 -15.51
N ALA A 38 9.39 -9.35 -16.00
CA ALA A 38 10.57 -8.91 -15.26
C ALA A 38 10.19 -8.15 -13.98
N ILE A 39 9.21 -7.24 -14.05
CA ILE A 39 8.71 -6.49 -12.88
C ILE A 39 8.12 -7.45 -11.84
N LYS A 40 7.32 -8.43 -12.28
CA LYS A 40 6.73 -9.44 -11.39
C LYS A 40 7.80 -10.22 -10.62
N TRP A 41 8.82 -10.74 -11.31
CA TRP A 41 9.91 -11.47 -10.67
C TRP A 41 10.79 -10.58 -9.78
N ALA A 42 11.03 -9.32 -10.18
CA ALA A 42 11.74 -8.35 -9.34
C ALA A 42 11.00 -8.08 -8.03
N GLY A 43 9.67 -7.93 -8.09
CA GLY A 43 8.83 -7.77 -6.91
C GLY A 43 8.89 -8.97 -5.96
N VAL A 44 8.85 -10.19 -6.51
CA VAL A 44 9.02 -11.44 -5.73
C VAL A 44 10.38 -11.47 -5.05
N ALA A 45 11.46 -11.20 -5.79
CA ALA A 45 12.82 -11.19 -5.23
C ALA A 45 12.98 -10.14 -4.13
N TYR A 46 12.39 -8.95 -4.29
CA TYR A 46 12.42 -7.90 -3.28
C TYR A 46 11.65 -8.28 -2.01
N LEU A 47 10.46 -8.86 -2.15
CA LEU A 47 9.69 -9.33 -0.99
C LEU A 47 10.44 -10.45 -0.25
N ALA A 48 11.10 -11.36 -0.97
CA ALA A 48 11.95 -12.40 -0.39
C ALA A 48 13.16 -11.80 0.35
N PHE A 49 13.82 -10.79 -0.25
CA PHE A 49 14.89 -10.05 0.40
C PHE A 49 14.41 -9.37 1.69
N LEU A 50 13.22 -8.75 1.67
CA LEU A 50 12.67 -8.08 2.83
C LEU A 50 12.29 -9.08 3.95
N ALA A 51 11.75 -10.25 3.57
CA ALA A 51 11.49 -11.35 4.51
C ALA A 51 12.78 -11.84 5.17
N TRP A 52 13.85 -12.05 4.39
CA TRP A 52 15.18 -12.39 4.90
C TRP A 52 15.73 -11.32 5.84
N ARG A 53 15.61 -10.04 5.45
CA ARG A 53 15.99 -8.89 6.29
C ARG A 53 15.25 -8.89 7.62
N PHE A 54 13.95 -9.18 7.66
CA PHE A 54 13.20 -9.25 8.91
C PHE A 54 13.62 -10.43 9.79
N TRP A 55 13.98 -11.58 9.22
CA TRP A 55 14.51 -12.72 9.99
C TRP A 55 15.92 -12.48 10.52
N THR A 56 16.72 -11.66 9.84
CA THR A 56 18.13 -11.42 10.17
C THR A 56 18.37 -10.11 10.93
N SER A 57 17.47 -9.15 10.83
CA SER A 57 17.49 -7.95 11.66
C SER A 57 17.08 -8.33 13.08
N GLY A 58 17.99 -8.21 14.03
CA GLY A 58 17.63 -8.22 15.45
C GLY A 58 16.55 -7.16 15.72
N ILE A 59 15.71 -7.39 16.72
CA ILE A 59 14.73 -6.40 17.19
C ILE A 59 15.54 -5.27 17.82
N THR A 60 16.02 -4.33 17.01
CA THR A 60 16.47 -3.04 17.52
C THR A 60 15.20 -2.34 17.95
N PRO A 61 15.01 -2.03 19.24
CA PRO A 61 13.92 -1.16 19.65
C PRO A 61 14.27 0.20 19.04
N GLU A 62 13.71 0.50 17.87
CA GLU A 62 13.57 1.90 17.51
C GLU A 62 12.66 2.47 18.58
N THR A 63 13.24 3.28 19.45
CA THR A 63 12.49 4.23 20.26
C THR A 63 11.87 5.21 19.30
N VAL A 64 10.80 4.79 18.63
CA VAL A 64 9.89 5.69 17.96
C VAL A 64 9.23 6.45 19.10
N GLU A 65 9.85 7.56 19.49
CA GLU A 65 9.14 8.53 20.32
C GLU A 65 7.88 8.87 19.55
N ALA A 66 6.73 8.44 20.09
CA ALA A 66 5.43 8.83 19.61
C ALA A 66 5.34 10.34 19.82
N ARG A 67 5.88 11.11 18.86
CA ARG A 67 5.78 12.56 18.86
C ARG A 67 4.29 12.83 18.73
N LYS A 68 3.64 13.15 19.84
CA LYS A 68 2.24 13.57 19.87
C LYS A 68 2.05 14.54 18.71
N ALA A 69 1.23 14.16 17.74
CA ALA A 69 0.97 14.97 16.56
C ALA A 69 0.49 16.34 17.05
N ARG A 70 1.41 17.31 17.09
CA ARG A 70 1.14 18.71 17.45
C ARG A 70 0.42 19.44 16.31
N GLY A 71 0.22 18.78 15.17
CA GLY A 71 -0.47 19.31 14.01
C GLY A 71 -1.95 18.93 13.98
N GLY A 72 -2.78 19.84 13.47
CA GLY A 72 -4.22 19.61 13.27
C GLY A 72 -4.54 18.45 12.31
N LEU A 73 -5.84 18.24 12.04
CA LEU A 73 -6.34 17.11 11.23
C LEU A 73 -5.62 16.97 9.88
N LEU A 74 -5.35 18.08 9.19
CA LEU A 74 -4.65 18.09 7.90
C LEU A 74 -3.22 17.57 7.99
N SER A 75 -2.48 17.93 9.04
CA SER A 75 -1.10 17.46 9.24
C SER A 75 -1.07 15.95 9.53
N SER A 76 -2.07 15.44 10.25
CA SER A 76 -2.19 14.00 10.52
C SER A 76 -2.54 13.22 9.25
N PHE A 77 -3.42 13.77 8.42
CA PHE A 77 -3.75 13.20 7.10
C PHE A 77 -2.54 13.15 6.17
N ILE A 78 -1.82 14.27 6.01
CA ILE A 78 -0.62 14.32 5.18
C ILE A 78 0.45 13.36 5.71
N ALA A 79 0.61 13.25 7.03
CA ALA A 79 1.52 12.29 7.62
C ALA A 79 1.17 10.84 7.22
N GLY A 80 -0.09 10.44 7.31
CA GLY A 80 -0.54 9.11 6.87
C GLY A 80 -0.30 8.86 5.37
N LEU A 81 -0.58 9.86 4.55
CA LEU A 81 -0.34 9.79 3.10
C LEU A 81 1.16 9.64 2.78
N THR A 82 2.02 10.48 3.36
CA THR A 82 3.46 10.43 3.14
C THR A 82 4.08 9.15 3.67
N VAL A 83 3.60 8.63 4.81
CA VAL A 83 4.06 7.33 5.34
C VAL A 83 3.76 6.20 4.35
N THR A 84 2.57 6.19 3.75
CA THR A 84 2.20 5.16 2.78
C THR A 84 3.00 5.29 1.50
N LEU A 85 3.02 6.50 0.91
CA LEU A 85 3.72 6.78 -0.34
C LEU A 85 5.25 6.71 -0.24
N GLY A 86 5.81 6.91 0.95
CA GLY A 86 7.23 6.78 1.23
C GLY A 86 7.65 5.35 1.55
N ASN A 87 6.71 4.41 1.67
CA ASN A 87 7.01 3.04 2.09
C ASN A 87 7.30 2.14 0.87
N PRO A 88 8.58 1.83 0.59
CA PRO A 88 8.93 0.98 -0.54
C PRO A 88 8.37 -0.44 -0.41
N LYS A 89 8.11 -0.92 0.82
CA LYS A 89 7.45 -2.21 1.06
C LYS A 89 6.03 -2.20 0.50
N THR A 90 5.24 -1.19 0.85
CA THR A 90 3.84 -1.08 0.40
C THR A 90 3.79 -0.95 -1.12
N MET A 91 4.62 -0.08 -1.69
CA MET A 91 4.71 0.12 -3.13
C MET A 91 5.00 -1.19 -3.88
N ILE A 92 6.04 -1.91 -3.46
CA ILE A 92 6.45 -3.14 -4.14
C ILE A 92 5.45 -4.27 -3.90
N PHE A 93 4.81 -4.32 -2.73
CA PHE A 93 3.71 -5.25 -2.47
C PHE A 93 2.57 -5.07 -3.47
N TYR A 94 2.08 -3.84 -3.67
CA TYR A 94 1.04 -3.57 -4.67
C TYR A 94 1.50 -3.90 -6.09
N LEU A 95 2.73 -3.51 -6.45
CA LEU A 95 3.29 -3.75 -7.78
C LEU A 95 3.45 -5.25 -8.08
N ALA A 96 3.85 -6.05 -7.09
CA ALA A 96 4.11 -7.47 -7.27
C ALA A 96 2.82 -8.28 -7.24
N ILE A 97 1.91 -8.00 -6.30
CA ILE A 97 0.77 -8.89 -6.01
C ILE A 97 -0.44 -8.57 -6.87
N THR A 98 -0.80 -7.30 -7.05
CA THR A 98 -1.98 -6.91 -7.85
C THR A 98 -2.03 -7.59 -9.23
N PRO A 99 -0.95 -7.55 -10.05
CA PRO A 99 -0.95 -8.23 -11.36
C PRO A 99 -0.95 -9.76 -11.30
N THR A 100 -0.69 -10.35 -10.14
CA THR A 100 -0.79 -11.81 -9.95
C THR A 100 -2.18 -12.28 -9.60
N ILE A 101 -2.96 -11.41 -8.95
CA ILE A 101 -4.34 -11.71 -8.55
C ILE A 101 -5.32 -11.34 -9.66
N VAL A 102 -5.04 -10.26 -10.40
CA VAL A 102 -5.96 -9.70 -11.41
C VAL A 102 -5.28 -9.66 -12.77
N ASP A 103 -5.98 -10.14 -13.79
CA ASP A 103 -5.53 -9.99 -15.17
C ASP A 103 -5.75 -8.55 -15.64
N LEU A 104 -4.67 -7.77 -15.66
CA LEU A 104 -4.68 -6.37 -16.07
C LEU A 104 -5.00 -6.17 -17.55
N LYS A 105 -4.98 -7.22 -18.38
CA LYS A 105 -5.34 -7.11 -19.81
C LYS A 105 -6.84 -7.06 -20.03
N THR A 106 -7.61 -7.67 -19.15
CA THR A 106 -9.06 -7.84 -19.28
C THR A 106 -9.85 -7.04 -18.24
N ILE A 107 -9.17 -6.34 -17.35
CA ILE A 107 -9.79 -5.57 -16.27
C ILE A 107 -10.72 -4.48 -16.81
N THR A 108 -11.96 -4.47 -16.33
CA THR A 108 -12.94 -3.43 -16.64
C THR A 108 -12.96 -2.33 -15.58
N LEU A 109 -13.59 -1.20 -15.88
CA LEU A 109 -13.80 -0.14 -14.88
C LEU A 109 -14.62 -0.62 -13.68
N ALA A 110 -15.53 -1.57 -13.89
CA ALA A 110 -16.32 -2.18 -12.83
C ALA A 110 -15.43 -3.04 -11.89
N ASP A 111 -14.53 -3.84 -12.45
CA ASP A 111 -13.58 -4.64 -11.66
C ASP A 111 -12.66 -3.74 -10.83
N TYR A 112 -12.17 -2.65 -11.43
CA TYR A 112 -11.40 -1.65 -10.70
C TYR A 112 -12.19 -1.02 -9.55
N ALA A 113 -13.45 -0.63 -9.78
CA ALA A 113 -14.30 -0.06 -8.74
C ALA A 113 -14.53 -1.05 -7.59
N ILE A 114 -14.72 -2.34 -7.89
CA ILE A 114 -14.83 -3.41 -6.90
C ILE A 114 -13.51 -3.55 -6.11
N LEU A 115 -12.36 -3.58 -6.77
CA LEU A 115 -11.05 -3.67 -6.09
C LEU A 115 -10.79 -2.47 -5.18
N ALA A 116 -11.10 -1.26 -5.65
CA ALA A 116 -10.96 -0.04 -4.86
C ALA A 116 -11.89 -0.07 -3.64
N MET A 117 -13.14 -0.48 -3.82
CA MET A 117 -14.11 -0.62 -2.73
C MET A 117 -13.66 -1.67 -1.72
N LEU A 118 -13.24 -2.86 -2.17
CA LEU A 118 -12.72 -3.91 -1.30
C LEU A 118 -11.50 -3.44 -0.52
N THR A 119 -10.59 -2.71 -1.16
CA THR A 119 -9.41 -2.13 -0.48
C THR A 119 -9.83 -1.19 0.64
N VAL A 120 -10.77 -0.27 0.38
CA VAL A 120 -11.28 0.66 1.40
C VAL A 120 -11.99 -0.08 2.53
N VAL A 121 -12.84 -1.06 2.21
CA VAL A 121 -13.58 -1.85 3.21
C VAL A 121 -12.62 -2.63 4.11
N VAL A 122 -11.64 -3.32 3.53
CA VAL A 122 -10.63 -4.07 4.30
C VAL A 122 -9.83 -3.13 5.20
N LEU A 123 -9.35 -2.00 4.67
CA LEU A 123 -8.63 -1.02 5.47
C LEU A 123 -9.50 -0.45 6.60
N PHE A 124 -10.78 -0.19 6.35
CA PHE A 124 -11.69 0.29 7.37
C PHE A 124 -11.92 -0.76 8.47
N VAL A 125 -12.20 -2.01 8.08
CA VAL A 125 -12.44 -3.12 9.00
C VAL A 125 -11.21 -3.46 9.83
N VAL A 126 -10.00 -3.30 9.30
CA VAL A 126 -8.75 -3.56 10.04
C VAL A 126 -8.38 -2.37 10.92
N LEU A 127 -8.45 -1.16 10.36
CA LEU A 127 -7.86 0.01 10.99
C LEU A 127 -8.78 0.65 12.03
N VAL A 128 -10.10 0.53 11.89
CA VAL A 128 -11.05 1.04 12.91
C VAL A 128 -10.95 0.27 14.22
N PRO A 129 -10.97 -1.08 14.27
CA PRO A 129 -10.76 -1.82 15.51
C PRO A 129 -9.37 -1.60 16.10
N TYR A 130 -8.33 -1.53 15.27
CA TYR A 130 -6.98 -1.21 15.75
C TYR A 130 -6.93 0.15 16.44
N LEU A 131 -7.54 1.18 15.84
CA LEU A 131 -7.64 2.50 16.46
C LEU A 131 -8.52 2.53 17.71
N ALA A 132 -9.56 1.71 17.77
CA ALA A 132 -10.42 1.60 18.94
C ALA A 132 -9.70 0.92 20.11
N LEU A 133 -8.86 -0.08 19.85
CA LEU A 133 -8.05 -0.77 20.86
C LEU A 133 -6.84 0.04 21.32
N ALA A 134 -6.34 0.94 20.48
CA ALA A 134 -5.21 1.82 20.79
C ALA A 134 -5.61 3.11 21.53
N ALA A 135 -6.91 3.39 21.66
CA ALA A 135 -7.47 4.56 22.34
C ALA A 135 -7.73 4.27 23.82
#